data_AF-A0A5C9CC36-F1
#
_entry.id   AF-A0A5C9CC36-F1
#
_cell.length_a   1.000
_cell.length_b   1.000
_cell.length_c   1.000
_cell.angle_alpha   90.00
_cell.angle_beta   90.00
_cell.angle_gamma   90.00
#
_symmetry.space_group_name_H-M   'P 1'
#
loop_
_entity.id
_entity.type
_entity.pdbx_description
1 polymer ?
#
loop_
_entity_poly.entity_id
_entity_poly.type
_entity_poly.pdbx_seq_one_letter_code
_entity_poly.pdbx_strand_id
1 'polypeptide(L)'
;MKRSLQFFVLSLLLVTPVSAQVVGSKASQEAMTLDLDSAVTKRLASIEDFLAEKQWDAVATLLRQTQAEKPDKLVAIAPGWYVSVARFCQCQTALLPPPALASYRRQMDATAKKWLEDAERFTEFDPSRQRAAWLRIVRQAFASSSGDEALNRLAEQSFERADYATARTYWEMLLPAVGSLRSAAGLG
;
A
#
# COMPACT_ATOMS: atom_id res chain seq x y z
N MET A 1 -64.37 -46.62 18.77
CA MET A 1 -65.50 -45.70 19.05
C MET A 1 -64.96 -44.28 19.21
N LYS A 2 -65.51 -43.31 18.45
CA LYS A 2 -65.60 -41.83 18.67
C LYS A 2 -64.26 -41.06 18.85
N ARG A 3 -63.77 -40.33 17.81
CA ARG A 3 -64.08 -38.94 17.37
C ARG A 3 -63.70 -37.85 18.39
N SER A 4 -62.76 -36.96 18.01
CA SER A 4 -62.79 -35.48 18.10
C SER A 4 -61.34 -34.97 17.93
N LEU A 5 -60.86 -34.53 16.76
CA LEU A 5 -61.09 -33.25 16.09
C LEU A 5 -60.95 -32.02 17.02
N GLN A 6 -59.76 -31.43 17.08
CA GLN A 6 -59.59 -30.01 17.39
C GLN A 6 -58.47 -29.45 16.49
N PHE A 7 -58.91 -28.59 15.58
CA PHE A 7 -58.10 -27.74 14.72
C PHE A 7 -57.28 -26.78 15.59
N PHE A 8 -55.96 -26.78 15.44
CA PHE A 8 -55.15 -25.64 15.89
C PHE A 8 -54.63 -24.92 14.65
N VAL A 9 -55.06 -23.67 14.57
CA VAL A 9 -54.93 -22.76 13.44
C VAL A 9 -53.47 -22.40 13.22
N LEU A 10 -53.04 -22.58 11.97
CA LEU A 10 -51.78 -22.19 11.37
C LEU A 10 -51.65 -20.65 11.37
N SER A 11 -50.90 -20.07 12.31
CA SER A 11 -50.46 -18.67 12.22
C SER A 11 -49.21 -18.59 11.35
N LEU A 12 -49.45 -18.35 10.06
CA LEU A 12 -48.44 -18.06 9.05
C LEU A 12 -47.89 -16.64 9.29
N LEU A 13 -46.72 -16.53 9.93
CA LEU A 13 -45.95 -15.29 9.98
C LEU A 13 -45.43 -14.97 8.58
N LEU A 14 -46.14 -14.08 7.88
CA LEU A 14 -45.68 -13.46 6.64
C LEU A 14 -44.42 -12.63 6.92
N VAL A 15 -43.26 -13.23 6.71
CA VAL A 15 -41.98 -12.52 6.58
C VAL A 15 -42.06 -11.73 5.28
N THR A 16 -42.36 -10.45 5.36
CA THR A 16 -42.22 -9.55 4.21
C THR A 16 -40.73 -9.32 3.97
N PRO A 17 -40.20 -9.61 2.76
CA PRO A 17 -38.84 -9.25 2.44
C PRO A 17 -38.77 -7.72 2.39
N VAL A 18 -38.05 -7.13 3.34
CA VAL A 18 -37.63 -5.73 3.27
C VAL A 18 -36.78 -5.61 2.02
N SER A 19 -37.35 -5.05 0.95
CA SER A 19 -36.58 -4.66 -0.22
C SER A 19 -35.54 -3.65 0.24
N ALA A 20 -34.28 -4.07 0.22
CA ALA A 20 -33.14 -3.18 0.38
C ALA A 20 -33.31 -2.04 -0.63
N GLN A 21 -33.46 -0.82 -0.13
CA GLN A 21 -33.46 0.35 -1.01
C GLN A 21 -32.08 0.43 -1.64
N VAL A 22 -32.00 0.11 -2.93
CA VAL A 22 -30.89 0.57 -3.77
C VAL A 22 -31.03 2.08 -3.80
N VAL A 23 -30.28 2.76 -2.92
CA VAL A 23 -30.05 4.19 -3.06
C VAL A 23 -29.38 4.34 -4.41
N GLY A 24 -30.15 4.77 -5.41
CA GLY A 24 -29.63 5.21 -6.68
C GLY A 24 -28.71 6.39 -6.41
N SER A 25 -27.43 6.11 -6.16
CA SER A 25 -26.38 7.10 -6.21
C SER A 25 -26.42 7.65 -7.63
N LYS A 26 -27.03 8.84 -7.81
CA LYS A 26 -26.69 9.66 -8.96
C LYS A 26 -25.19 9.82 -8.89
N ALA A 27 -24.48 9.28 -9.88
CA ALA A 27 -23.06 9.54 -10.05
C ALA A 27 -22.91 11.05 -10.03
N SER A 28 -22.29 11.58 -8.97
CA SER A 28 -21.92 12.98 -8.92
C SER A 28 -20.91 13.16 -10.05
N GLN A 29 -21.38 13.64 -11.21
CA GLN A 29 -20.54 14.05 -12.32
C GLN A 29 -19.99 15.44 -12.06
N GLU A 30 -19.51 15.69 -10.84
CA GLU A 30 -18.56 16.75 -10.67
C GLU A 30 -17.29 16.28 -11.38
N ALA A 31 -16.95 16.96 -12.47
CA ALA A 31 -15.68 16.81 -13.15
C ALA A 31 -14.58 17.22 -12.16
N MET A 32 -14.20 16.30 -11.29
CA MET A 32 -13.10 16.46 -10.37
C MET A 32 -11.82 16.45 -11.21
N THR A 33 -11.30 17.62 -11.52
CA THR A 33 -10.03 17.76 -12.23
C THR A 33 -8.92 17.30 -11.29
N LEU A 34 -8.45 16.06 -11.49
CA LEU A 34 -7.29 15.54 -10.78
C LEU A 34 -6.03 16.14 -11.41
N ASP A 35 -5.20 16.76 -10.58
CA ASP A 35 -3.93 17.35 -10.99
C ASP A 35 -2.90 16.25 -11.28
N LEU A 36 -2.96 15.74 -12.51
CA LEU A 36 -2.05 14.73 -13.05
C LEU A 36 -0.83 15.43 -13.66
N ASP A 37 0.34 15.16 -13.09
CA ASP A 37 1.58 15.79 -13.52
C ASP A 37 2.18 15.03 -14.73
N SER A 38 2.09 15.63 -15.91
CA SER A 38 2.63 15.05 -17.15
C SER A 38 4.15 14.77 -17.10
N ALA A 39 4.92 15.49 -16.28
CA ALA A 39 6.35 15.25 -16.11
C ALA A 39 6.61 13.98 -15.29
N VAL A 40 5.79 13.71 -14.28
CA VAL A 40 5.84 12.45 -13.52
C VAL A 40 5.51 11.28 -14.44
N THR A 41 4.44 11.36 -15.22
CA THR A 41 4.05 10.29 -16.15
C THR A 41 5.18 9.95 -17.14
N LYS A 42 5.84 10.97 -17.70
CA LYS A 42 6.98 10.77 -18.61
C LYS A 42 8.16 10.08 -17.91
N ARG A 43 8.51 10.51 -16.70
CA ARG A 43 9.59 9.88 -15.93
C ARG A 43 9.27 8.43 -15.57
N LEU A 44 8.01 8.13 -15.23
CA LEU A 44 7.57 6.76 -14.96
C LEU A 44 7.65 5.87 -16.21
N ALA A 45 7.31 6.40 -17.39
CA ALA A 45 7.51 5.68 -18.64
C ALA A 45 9.01 5.38 -18.90
N SER A 46 9.89 6.35 -18.66
CA SER A 46 11.35 6.14 -18.80
C SER A 46 11.90 5.06 -17.86
N ILE A 47 11.28 4.82 -16.70
CA ILE A 47 11.69 3.71 -15.82
C ILE A 47 11.47 2.36 -16.52
N GLU A 48 10.39 2.20 -17.28
CA GLU A 48 10.11 0.97 -18.02
C GLU A 48 11.13 0.73 -19.14
N ASP A 49 11.50 1.79 -19.87
CA ASP A 49 12.54 1.74 -20.89
C ASP A 49 13.90 1.32 -20.28
N PHE A 50 14.30 1.97 -19.18
CA PHE A 50 15.54 1.62 -18.48
C PHE A 50 15.54 0.21 -17.89
N LEU A 51 14.37 -0.30 -17.45
CA LEU A 51 14.22 -1.69 -17.02
C LEU A 51 14.42 -2.66 -18.18
N ALA A 52 13.85 -2.38 -19.35
CA ALA A 52 14.01 -3.19 -20.56
C ALA A 52 15.48 -3.24 -21.02
N GLU A 53 16.18 -2.11 -20.92
CA GLU A 53 17.61 -1.99 -21.26
C GLU A 53 18.56 -2.45 -20.15
N LYS A 54 18.03 -2.93 -19.01
CA LYS A 54 18.81 -3.41 -17.86
C LYS A 54 19.70 -2.34 -17.20
N GLN A 55 19.33 -1.07 -17.31
CA GLN A 55 20.05 0.05 -16.71
C GLN A 55 19.68 0.21 -15.22
N TRP A 56 20.11 -0.73 -14.38
CA TRP A 56 19.68 -0.84 -12.98
C TRP A 56 19.95 0.40 -12.13
N ASP A 57 21.13 1.02 -12.28
CA ASP A 57 21.49 2.21 -11.50
C ASP A 57 20.65 3.43 -11.87
N ALA A 58 20.29 3.56 -13.14
CA ALA A 58 19.41 4.62 -13.64
C ALA A 58 17.99 4.43 -13.11
N VAL A 59 17.45 3.21 -13.15
CA VAL A 59 16.14 2.85 -12.58
C VAL A 59 16.07 3.21 -11.09
N ALA A 60 17.06 2.75 -10.32
CA ALA A 60 17.11 3.02 -8.89
C ALA A 60 17.18 4.52 -8.58
N THR A 61 17.98 5.27 -9.34
CA THR A 61 18.12 6.74 -9.17
C THR A 61 16.81 7.45 -9.49
N LEU A 62 16.19 7.13 -10.63
CA LEU A 62 14.99 7.78 -11.11
C LEU A 62 13.78 7.52 -10.19
N LEU A 63 13.64 6.28 -9.69
CA LEU A 63 12.61 5.95 -8.69
C LEU A 63 12.77 6.78 -7.41
N ARG A 64 13.99 6.88 -6.86
CA ARG A 64 14.23 7.66 -5.64
C ARG A 64 13.99 9.16 -5.85
N GLN A 65 14.48 9.73 -6.95
CA GLN A 65 14.28 11.15 -7.25
C GLN A 65 12.80 11.48 -7.44
N THR A 66 12.08 10.65 -8.19
CA THR A 66 10.65 10.85 -8.46
C THR A 66 9.83 10.80 -7.16
N GLN A 67 10.14 9.85 -6.28
CA GLN A 67 9.52 9.73 -4.96
C GLN A 67 9.82 10.93 -4.04
N ALA A 68 11.01 11.53 -4.14
CA ALA A 68 11.42 12.64 -3.29
C ALA A 68 10.87 14.00 -3.74
N GLU A 69 10.78 14.26 -5.05
CA GLU A 69 10.42 15.58 -5.58
C GLU A 69 8.92 15.89 -5.43
N LYS A 70 8.05 14.93 -5.75
CA LYS A 70 6.60 15.14 -5.81
C LYS A 70 5.82 13.96 -5.22
N PRO A 71 6.02 13.60 -3.93
CA PRO A 71 5.48 12.37 -3.35
C PRO A 71 3.95 12.29 -3.36
N ASP A 72 3.27 13.43 -3.21
CA ASP A 72 1.81 13.51 -3.03
C ASP A 72 1.03 13.70 -4.34
N LYS A 73 1.73 13.85 -5.47
CA LYS A 73 1.05 13.89 -6.78
C LYS A 73 0.42 12.54 -7.09
N LEU A 74 -0.64 12.57 -7.90
CA LEU A 74 -1.39 11.38 -8.23
C LEU A 74 -0.96 10.79 -9.57
N VAL A 75 -0.95 9.47 -9.62
CA VAL A 75 -0.70 8.65 -10.80
C VAL A 75 -1.90 7.74 -10.99
N ALA A 76 -2.46 7.73 -12.20
CA ALA A 76 -3.52 6.80 -12.57
C ALA A 76 -2.92 5.40 -12.73
N ILE A 77 -3.50 4.40 -12.07
CA ILE A 77 -3.13 2.98 -12.24
C ILE A 77 -4.18 2.19 -13.00
N ALA A 78 -5.44 2.67 -13.00
CA ALA A 78 -6.54 2.18 -13.81
C ALA A 78 -7.59 3.30 -13.94
N PRO A 79 -8.59 3.20 -14.84
CA PRO A 79 -9.65 4.20 -14.96
C PRO A 79 -10.37 4.43 -13.62
N GLY A 80 -10.31 5.66 -13.10
CA GLY A 80 -10.90 6.01 -11.80
C GLY A 80 -10.07 5.62 -10.57
N TRP A 81 -8.91 4.97 -10.75
CA TRP A 81 -8.03 4.52 -9.66
C TRP A 81 -6.70 5.27 -9.69
N TYR A 82 -6.41 5.96 -8.59
CA TYR A 82 -5.23 6.79 -8.45
C TYR A 82 -4.47 6.43 -7.18
N VAL A 83 -3.16 6.51 -7.25
CA VAL A 83 -2.26 6.37 -6.10
C VAL A 83 -1.28 7.53 -6.07
N SER A 84 -0.73 7.83 -4.90
CA SER A 84 0.34 8.81 -4.83
C SER A 84 1.60 8.31 -5.54
N VAL A 85 2.41 9.24 -6.05
CA VAL A 85 3.71 8.93 -6.65
C VAL A 85 4.58 8.13 -5.68
N ALA A 86 4.59 8.52 -4.40
CA ALA A 86 5.36 7.79 -3.39
C ALA A 86 4.93 6.32 -3.26
N ARG A 87 3.61 6.07 -3.23
CA ARG A 87 3.05 4.71 -3.19
C ARG A 87 3.42 3.93 -4.46
N PHE A 88 3.29 4.56 -5.63
CA PHE A 88 3.62 3.94 -6.91
C PHE A 88 5.11 3.53 -6.96
N CYS A 89 6.02 4.45 -6.62
CA CYS A 89 7.46 4.18 -6.61
C CYS A 89 7.85 3.08 -5.62
N GLN A 90 7.23 3.02 -4.43
CA GLN A 90 7.46 1.93 -3.47
C GLN A 90 7.05 0.57 -4.05
N CYS A 91 5.85 0.48 -4.64
CA CYS A 91 5.37 -0.75 -5.28
C CYS A 91 6.30 -1.18 -6.42
N GLN A 92 6.71 -0.24 -7.28
CA GLN A 92 7.64 -0.53 -8.38
C GLN A 92 9.00 -1.00 -7.86
N THR A 93 9.52 -0.38 -6.81
CA THR A 93 10.80 -0.79 -6.19
C THR A 93 10.70 -2.20 -5.61
N ALA A 94 9.59 -2.53 -4.96
CA ALA A 94 9.35 -3.86 -4.40
C ALA A 94 9.26 -4.96 -5.47
N LEU A 95 8.79 -4.61 -6.67
CA LEU A 95 8.66 -5.51 -7.82
C LEU A 95 9.92 -5.60 -8.69
N LEU A 96 11.00 -4.88 -8.34
CA LEU A 96 12.24 -4.91 -9.11
C LEU A 96 12.82 -6.32 -9.17
N PRO A 97 13.40 -6.72 -10.32
CA PRO A 97 14.16 -7.96 -10.39
C PRO A 97 15.37 -7.90 -9.44
N PRO A 98 15.87 -9.04 -8.92
CA PRO A 98 16.97 -9.07 -7.96
C PRO A 98 18.19 -8.17 -8.27
N PRO A 99 18.72 -8.11 -9.51
CA PRO A 99 19.85 -7.22 -9.81
C PRO A 99 19.50 -5.73 -9.70
N ALA A 100 18.28 -5.33 -10.05
CA ALA A 100 17.82 -3.95 -9.91
C ALA A 100 17.57 -3.57 -8.45
N LEU A 101 16.98 -4.48 -7.67
CA LEU A 101 16.82 -4.28 -6.23
C LEU A 101 18.17 -4.16 -5.52
N ALA A 102 19.16 -4.96 -5.91
CA ALA A 102 20.52 -4.86 -5.36
C ALA A 102 21.17 -3.49 -5.67
N SER A 103 20.98 -2.96 -6.87
CA SER A 103 21.40 -1.59 -7.23
C SER A 103 20.70 -0.54 -6.38
N TYR A 104 19.39 -0.65 -6.18
CA TYR A 104 18.63 0.24 -5.28
C TYR A 104 19.18 0.22 -3.85
N ARG A 105 19.37 -0.98 -3.27
CA ARG A 105 19.91 -1.16 -1.91
C ARG A 105 21.31 -0.59 -1.75
N ARG A 106 22.20 -0.81 -2.73
CA ARG A 106 23.56 -0.22 -2.72
C ARG A 106 23.53 1.31 -2.56
N GLN A 107 22.56 1.96 -3.18
CA GLN A 107 22.45 3.42 -3.17
C GLN A 107 21.68 3.95 -1.95
N MET A 108 20.74 3.18 -1.39
CA MET A 108 19.82 3.65 -0.34
C MET A 108 20.21 3.21 1.07
N ASP A 109 20.78 2.01 1.24
CA ASP A 109 20.97 1.38 2.55
C ASP A 109 21.83 2.23 3.49
N ALA A 110 22.89 2.87 3.00
CA ALA A 110 23.75 3.72 3.83
C ALA A 110 22.99 4.91 4.43
N THR A 111 22.08 5.51 3.66
CA THR A 111 21.25 6.64 4.12
C THR A 111 20.15 6.15 5.05
N ALA A 112 19.49 5.05 4.70
CA ALA A 112 18.41 4.48 5.50
C ALA A 112 18.90 3.94 6.85
N LYS A 113 20.12 3.40 6.90
CA LYS A 113 20.79 2.97 8.14
C LYS A 113 20.97 4.13 9.12
N LYS A 114 21.49 5.27 8.66
CA LYS A 114 21.61 6.46 9.51
C LYS A 114 20.26 6.90 10.07
N TRP A 115 19.21 6.90 9.25
CA TRP A 115 17.87 7.24 9.70
C TRP A 115 17.32 6.28 10.75
N LEU A 116 17.62 4.99 10.63
CA LEU A 116 17.22 3.98 11.61
C LEU A 116 17.97 4.18 12.93
N GLU A 117 19.29 4.36 12.88
CA GLU A 117 20.11 4.70 14.05
C GLU A 117 19.59 5.97 14.74
N ASP A 118 19.19 6.98 13.96
CA ASP A 118 18.57 8.20 14.49
C ASP A 118 17.21 7.93 15.15
N ALA A 119 16.40 7.03 14.59
CA ALA A 119 15.11 6.63 15.13
C ALA A 119 15.28 5.85 16.46
N GLU A 120 16.29 5.00 16.56
CA GLU A 120 16.59 4.20 17.75
C GLU A 120 17.09 5.05 18.94
N ARG A 121 17.59 6.27 18.68
CA ARG A 121 17.93 7.22 19.75
C ARG A 121 16.70 7.86 20.41
N PHE A 122 15.51 7.76 19.81
CA PHE A 122 14.28 8.12 20.52
C PHE A 122 14.03 7.10 21.62
N THR A 123 13.85 7.58 22.84
CA THR A 123 13.67 6.75 24.03
C THR A 123 12.21 6.39 24.24
N GLU A 124 11.93 5.49 25.19
CA GLU A 124 10.57 5.14 25.65
C GLU A 124 9.73 6.35 26.08
N PHE A 125 10.36 7.50 26.37
CA PHE A 125 9.68 8.73 26.73
C PHE A 125 9.01 9.44 25.54
N ASP A 126 9.36 9.10 24.29
CA ASP A 126 8.71 9.64 23.08
C ASP A 126 8.43 8.55 22.03
N PRO A 127 7.53 7.59 22.34
CA PRO A 127 7.23 6.46 21.47
C PRO A 127 6.52 6.90 20.18
N SER A 128 5.82 8.04 20.20
CA SER A 128 5.12 8.60 19.05
C SER A 128 6.11 9.11 18.00
N ARG A 129 7.16 9.81 18.42
CA ARG A 129 8.20 10.31 17.52
C ARG A 129 9.05 9.18 16.95
N GLN A 130 9.36 8.18 17.77
CA GLN A 130 10.03 6.96 17.30
C GLN A 130 9.21 6.26 16.20
N ARG A 131 7.92 6.04 16.45
CA ARG A 131 7.00 5.47 15.45
C ARG A 131 6.95 6.30 14.18
N ALA A 132 6.86 7.63 14.30
CA ALA A 132 6.85 8.54 13.15
C ALA A 132 8.15 8.45 12.32
N ALA A 133 9.29 8.26 12.98
CA ALA A 133 10.58 8.08 12.33
C ALA A 133 10.65 6.76 11.55
N TRP A 134 10.23 5.64 12.13
CA TRP A 134 10.13 4.36 11.41
C TRP A 134 9.16 4.45 10.22
N LEU A 135 7.99 5.07 10.40
CA LEU A 135 7.05 5.29 9.30
C LEU A 135 7.67 6.13 8.17
N ARG A 136 8.52 7.11 8.50
CA ARG A 136 9.25 7.87 7.47
C ARG A 136 10.23 6.98 6.71
N ILE A 137 10.98 6.11 7.40
CA ILE A 137 11.90 5.15 6.76
C ILE A 137 11.13 4.25 5.81
N VAL A 138 10.02 3.64 6.25
CA VAL A 138 9.16 2.81 5.39
C VAL A 138 8.67 3.61 4.18
N ARG A 139 8.24 4.87 4.38
CA ARG A 139 7.77 5.72 3.28
C ARG A 139 8.85 6.12 2.28
N GLN A 140 10.12 6.17 2.67
CA GLN A 140 11.20 6.73 1.84
C GLN A 140 12.21 5.68 1.36
N ALA A 141 12.30 4.56 2.05
CA ALA A 141 13.32 3.53 1.89
C ALA A 141 12.71 2.11 2.00
N PHE A 142 11.45 1.93 1.58
CA PHE A 142 10.67 0.70 1.76
C PHE A 142 11.46 -0.59 1.49
N ALA A 143 12.11 -0.69 0.32
CA ALA A 143 12.80 -1.91 -0.11
C ALA A 143 14.28 -1.99 0.35
N SER A 144 14.72 -1.06 1.20
CA SER A 144 16.06 -1.08 1.82
C SER A 144 16.10 -2.02 3.01
N SER A 145 17.30 -2.46 3.39
CA SER A 145 17.48 -3.33 4.56
C SER A 145 16.96 -2.66 5.85
N SER A 146 17.13 -1.34 5.99
CA SER A 146 16.58 -0.59 7.13
C SER A 146 15.07 -0.34 7.03
N GLY A 147 14.50 -0.42 5.82
CA GLY A 147 13.06 -0.41 5.60
C GLY A 147 12.41 -1.68 6.14
N ASP A 148 13.03 -2.83 5.87
CA ASP A 148 12.63 -4.13 6.42
C ASP A 148 12.68 -4.10 7.96
N GLU A 149 13.77 -3.60 8.55
CA GLU A 149 13.89 -3.48 10.00
C GLU A 149 12.84 -2.52 10.59
N ALA A 150 12.61 -1.35 9.97
CA ALA A 150 11.59 -0.41 10.42
C ALA A 150 10.16 -0.99 10.36
N LEU A 151 9.84 -1.80 9.35
CA LEU A 151 8.57 -2.53 9.28
C LEU A 151 8.46 -3.54 10.43
N ASN A 152 9.53 -4.29 10.72
CA ASN A 152 9.52 -5.24 11.83
C ASN A 152 9.28 -4.53 13.18
N ARG A 153 9.95 -3.39 13.44
CA ARG A 153 9.73 -2.59 14.65
C ARG A 153 8.30 -2.06 14.76
N LEU A 154 7.72 -1.59 13.65
CA LEU A 154 6.33 -1.15 13.63
C LEU A 154 5.36 -2.29 13.89
N ALA A 155 5.66 -3.49 13.39
CA ALA A 155 4.87 -4.69 13.63
C ALA A 155 4.94 -5.12 15.10
N GLU A 156 6.14 -5.25 15.67
CA GLU A 156 6.37 -5.58 17.08
C GLU A 156 5.65 -4.59 18.01
N GLN A 157 5.83 -3.28 17.79
CA GLN A 157 5.16 -2.26 18.59
C GLN A 157 3.63 -2.34 18.50
N SER A 158 3.08 -2.72 17.34
CA SER A 158 1.63 -2.89 17.17
C SER A 158 1.15 -4.17 17.86
N PHE A 159 1.95 -5.24 17.80
CA PHE A 159 1.67 -6.51 18.46
C PHE A 159 1.65 -6.37 19.99
N GLU A 160 2.63 -5.68 20.57
CA GLU A 160 2.70 -5.40 22.02
C GLU A 160 1.48 -4.63 22.54
N ARG A 161 0.85 -3.82 21.68
CA ARG A 161 -0.37 -3.06 21.97
C ARG A 161 -1.66 -3.84 21.72
N ALA A 162 -1.56 -5.14 21.43
CA ALA A 162 -2.66 -6.00 21.02
C ALA A 162 -3.36 -5.56 19.72
N ASP A 163 -2.73 -4.71 18.90
CA ASP A 163 -3.20 -4.37 17.55
C ASP A 163 -2.63 -5.38 16.53
N TYR A 164 -3.17 -6.60 16.62
CA TYR A 164 -2.70 -7.73 15.80
C TYR A 164 -2.98 -7.54 14.30
N ALA A 165 -4.03 -6.80 13.94
CA ALA A 165 -4.36 -6.52 12.55
C ALA A 165 -3.29 -5.63 11.88
N THR A 166 -2.89 -4.56 12.56
CA THR A 166 -1.82 -3.68 12.08
C THR A 166 -0.46 -4.40 12.09
N ALA A 167 -0.16 -5.18 13.12
CA ALA A 167 1.07 -5.97 13.19
C ALA A 167 1.20 -6.93 12.00
N ARG A 168 0.14 -7.69 11.73
CA ARG A 168 0.06 -8.59 10.56
C ARG A 168 0.28 -7.84 9.26
N THR A 169 -0.37 -6.68 9.08
CA THR A 169 -0.21 -5.87 7.87
C THR A 169 1.25 -5.51 7.63
N TYR A 170 1.99 -5.10 8.66
CA TYR A 170 3.40 -4.76 8.52
C TYR A 170 4.29 -5.97 8.23
N TRP A 171 4.05 -7.11 8.86
CA TRP A 171 4.80 -8.34 8.56
C TRP A 171 4.51 -8.88 7.16
N GLU A 172 3.27 -8.78 6.67
CA GLU A 172 2.93 -9.16 5.29
C GLU A 172 3.67 -8.29 4.26
N MET A 173 3.97 -7.03 4.59
CA MET A 173 4.77 -6.15 3.72
C MET A 173 6.25 -6.57 3.61
N LEU A 174 6.77 -7.40 4.52
CA LEU A 174 8.13 -7.97 4.43
C LEU A 174 8.23 -9.16 3.48
N LEU A 175 7.08 -9.74 3.11
CA LEU A 175 7.07 -10.86 2.19
C LEU A 175 7.50 -10.37 0.79
N PRO A 176 8.31 -11.17 0.06
CA PRO A 176 8.68 -10.82 -1.30
C PRO A 176 7.44 -10.52 -2.14
N ALA A 177 7.48 -9.41 -2.88
CA ALA A 177 6.43 -9.10 -3.83
C ALA A 177 6.46 -10.15 -4.95
N VAL A 178 5.59 -11.16 -4.87
CA VAL A 178 5.47 -12.18 -5.90
C VAL A 178 4.77 -11.58 -7.11
N GLY A 179 5.39 -11.77 -8.29
CA GLY A 179 4.89 -11.30 -9.58
C GLY A 179 3.59 -11.98 -9.98
N SER A 180 2.47 -11.48 -9.45
CA SER A 180 1.11 -11.78 -9.90
C SER A 180 0.15 -10.60 -9.68
N LEU A 181 0.52 -9.62 -8.84
CA LEU A 181 -0.29 -8.40 -8.64
C LEU A 181 -0.40 -7.49 -9.89
N ARG A 182 0.43 -7.70 -10.93
CA ARG A 182 0.31 -7.03 -12.24
C ARG A 182 -1.01 -7.36 -12.96
N SER A 183 -1.57 -8.54 -12.70
CA SER A 183 -2.87 -8.97 -13.24
C SER A 183 -4.05 -8.47 -12.40
N ALA A 184 -3.89 -8.41 -11.07
CA ALA A 184 -4.93 -7.90 -10.17
C ALA A 184 -5.11 -6.37 -10.26
N ALA A 185 -4.09 -5.63 -10.72
CA ALA A 185 -4.15 -4.19 -10.97
C ALA A 185 -4.68 -3.81 -12.36
N GLY A 186 -5.08 -4.77 -13.21
CA GLY A 186 -5.66 -4.48 -14.52
C GLY A 186 -4.68 -3.85 -15.52
N LEU A 187 -3.37 -4.10 -15.39
CA LEU A 187 -2.34 -3.64 -16.32
C LEU A 187 -1.86 -4.77 -17.23
N GLY A 188 -2.82 -5.44 -17.88
CA GLY A 188 -2.63 -6.44 -18.92
C GLY A 188 -3.66 -6.28 -20.03
#